data_AF-A0A258JDF2-F1
#
_entry.id   AF-A0A258JDF2-F1
#
_cell.length_a   1.000
_cell.length_b   1.000
_cell.length_c   1.000
_cell.angle_alpha   90.00
_cell.angle_beta   90.00
_cell.angle_gamma   90.00
#
_symmetry.space_group_name_H-M   'P 1'
#
loop_
_entity.id
_entity.type
_entity.pdbx_description
1 polymer ?
#
loop_
_entity_poly.entity_id
_entity_poly.type
_entity_poly.pdbx_seq_one_letter_code
_entity_poly.pdbx_strand_id
1 'polypeptide(L)'
;MALLMNPETAAALSLLSAQAVRTRARTMLTLGLEDRLPNFRIDLTRLDAIADRVLTVTRQAYPSLDVPFHSRWRHFVVNGTDRFAATASQTSGRNAAARAEFDLAIVSVFLDAGAGAQWRYSDPVSGQAIGRSEGLALASLDMFAAGAFSADPKDPLRVDAAVLAELTADRLAKGFQVTADNPLVGLDGRAALLRRLGALVREKPGVFARDDSARPGGLFDHMIAQSGGTETIAAPQILAALLLELGPIWPSRLSLGGVPLGDCWRHGSIETADATNGLVPLHKLSQWLSYSLIEPLQRAGLIVSDIDGLTGLAEYRNRNRRLADFLPWAALVGTGIVLNKDGSFQRTASFRGPDLDSAVPAELVAVAGRLNNAFRRLGSGWAIFVEAQRHAAG
;
A
#
# COMPACT_ATOMS: atom_id res chain seq x y z
N MET A 1 25.67 25.77 -13.67
CA MET A 1 26.57 25.71 -12.49
C MET A 1 26.15 24.51 -11.66
N ALA A 2 26.57 23.31 -12.06
CA ALA A 2 26.29 22.09 -11.30
C ALA A 2 27.10 22.18 -10.00
N LEU A 3 26.46 22.60 -8.91
CA LEU A 3 26.98 22.30 -7.58
C LEU A 3 27.22 20.79 -7.55
N LEU A 4 28.47 20.39 -7.29
CA LEU A 4 28.85 19.01 -7.04
C LEU A 4 27.88 18.45 -5.99
N MET A 5 26.92 17.66 -6.45
CA MET A 5 25.96 17.01 -5.57
C MET A 5 26.76 16.19 -4.57
N ASN A 6 26.52 16.40 -3.27
CA ASN A 6 27.18 15.62 -2.22
C ASN A 6 26.96 14.12 -2.55
N PRO A 7 28.01 13.27 -2.47
CA PRO A 7 27.91 11.82 -2.67
C PRO A 7 26.74 11.17 -1.93
N GLU A 8 26.42 11.61 -0.71
CA GLU A 8 25.28 11.08 0.04
C GLU A 8 23.93 11.44 -0.61
N THR A 9 23.78 12.66 -1.13
CA THR A 9 22.57 13.07 -1.83
C THR A 9 22.41 12.25 -3.12
N ALA A 10 23.48 12.06 -3.89
CA ALA A 10 23.46 11.20 -5.08
C ALA A 10 23.09 9.74 -4.72
N ALA A 11 23.67 9.21 -3.65
CA ALA A 11 23.34 7.88 -3.12
C ALA A 11 21.87 7.78 -2.72
N ALA A 12 21.33 8.80 -2.05
CA ALA A 12 19.92 8.84 -1.66
C ALA A 12 18.98 8.84 -2.88
N LEU A 13 19.25 9.67 -3.90
CA LEU A 13 18.46 9.72 -5.12
C LEU A 13 18.48 8.38 -5.88
N SER A 14 19.59 7.64 -5.82
CA SER A 14 19.68 6.30 -6.43
C SER A 14 18.68 5.30 -5.82
N LEU A 15 18.31 5.48 -4.54
CA LEU A 15 17.34 4.64 -3.84
C LEU A 15 15.88 4.98 -4.18
N LEU A 16 15.61 6.10 -4.85
CA LEU A 16 14.27 6.54 -5.22
C LEU A 16 13.84 5.95 -6.58
N SER A 17 13.94 4.62 -6.72
CA SER A 17 13.65 3.93 -7.98
C SER A 17 13.16 2.49 -7.79
N ALA A 18 12.40 1.96 -8.76
CA ALA A 18 12.03 0.55 -8.80
C ALA A 18 13.28 -0.36 -8.95
N GLN A 19 14.30 0.11 -9.68
CA GLN A 19 15.55 -0.61 -9.84
C GLN A 19 16.24 -0.84 -8.50
N ALA A 20 16.30 0.16 -7.62
CA ALA A 20 16.87 0.01 -6.28
C ALA A 20 16.11 -1.05 -5.46
N VAL A 21 14.77 -1.03 -5.51
CA VAL A 21 13.92 -2.06 -4.87
C VAL A 21 14.28 -3.45 -5.40
N ARG A 22 14.33 -3.63 -6.72
CA ARG A 22 14.67 -4.91 -7.37
C ARG A 22 16.06 -5.39 -7.01
N THR A 23 17.05 -4.50 -7.01
CA THR A 23 18.44 -4.82 -6.67
C THR A 23 18.53 -5.33 -5.24
N ARG A 24 17.94 -4.61 -4.27
CA ARG A 24 17.96 -5.03 -2.86
C ARG A 24 17.16 -6.29 -2.60
N ALA A 25 16.00 -6.45 -3.26
CA ALA A 25 15.20 -7.67 -3.17
C ALA A 25 15.94 -8.89 -3.74
N ARG A 26 16.69 -8.74 -4.84
CA ARG A 26 17.52 -9.82 -5.39
C ARG A 26 18.66 -10.21 -4.45
N THR A 27 19.35 -9.24 -3.84
CA THR A 27 20.35 -9.54 -2.80
C THR A 27 19.73 -10.33 -1.65
N MET A 28 18.54 -9.94 -1.18
CA MET A 28 17.82 -10.66 -0.13
C MET A 28 17.43 -12.09 -0.54
N LEU A 29 16.97 -12.26 -1.79
CA LEU A 29 16.64 -13.57 -2.34
C LEU A 29 17.89 -14.47 -2.38
N THR A 30 19.02 -13.97 -2.86
CA THR A 30 20.29 -14.71 -2.87
C THR A 30 20.66 -15.18 -1.47
N LEU A 31 20.62 -14.30 -0.46
CA LEU A 31 20.87 -14.68 0.92
C LEU A 31 19.92 -15.77 1.42
N GLY A 32 18.64 -15.71 1.05
CA GLY A 32 17.65 -16.73 1.41
C GLY A 32 17.88 -18.08 0.72
N LEU A 33 18.32 -18.07 -0.53
CA LEU A 33 18.67 -19.28 -1.28
C LEU A 33 19.96 -19.94 -0.75
N GLU A 34 20.86 -19.15 -0.18
CA GLU A 34 22.08 -19.61 0.50
C GLU A 34 21.83 -20.04 1.96
N ASP A 35 20.57 -20.05 2.44
CA ASP A 35 20.18 -20.33 3.84
C ASP A 35 20.88 -19.41 4.88
N ARG A 36 21.20 -18.17 4.48
CA ARG A 36 21.89 -17.18 5.33
C ARG A 36 20.95 -16.23 6.07
N LEU A 37 19.64 -16.35 5.87
CA LEU A 37 18.66 -15.52 6.56
C LEU A 37 18.40 -16.07 7.97
N PRO A 38 18.37 -15.22 9.00
CA PRO A 38 18.25 -15.69 10.38
C PRO A 38 16.88 -16.28 10.73
N ASN A 39 15.83 -15.84 10.04
CA ASN A 39 14.43 -16.11 10.43
C ASN A 39 13.61 -16.83 9.36
N PHE A 40 14.10 -16.91 8.12
CA PHE A 40 13.35 -17.46 6.99
C PHE A 40 14.24 -18.41 6.19
N ARG A 41 13.65 -19.50 5.71
CA ARG A 41 14.29 -20.41 4.76
C ARG A 41 13.49 -20.45 3.47
N ILE A 42 14.18 -20.57 2.34
CA ILE A 42 13.53 -20.70 1.04
C ILE A 42 13.52 -22.17 0.65
N ASP A 43 12.33 -22.75 0.60
CA ASP A 43 12.11 -24.12 0.14
C ASP A 43 11.62 -24.11 -1.31
N LEU A 44 12.57 -24.29 -2.25
CA LEU A 44 12.27 -24.33 -3.68
C LEU A 44 11.49 -25.58 -4.09
N THR A 45 11.45 -26.64 -3.29
CA THR A 45 10.69 -27.86 -3.62
C THR A 45 9.18 -27.60 -3.66
N ARG A 46 8.73 -26.46 -3.10
CA ARG A 46 7.33 -26.04 -3.09
C ARG A 46 6.97 -25.14 -4.28
N LEU A 47 7.93 -24.72 -5.09
CA LEU A 47 7.73 -23.71 -6.13
C LEU A 47 6.73 -24.17 -7.20
N ASP A 48 6.87 -25.40 -7.69
CA ASP A 48 5.99 -25.93 -8.75
C ASP A 48 4.52 -25.95 -8.30
N ALA A 49 4.26 -26.46 -7.08
CA ALA A 49 2.91 -26.47 -6.51
C ALA A 49 2.33 -25.04 -6.30
N ILE A 50 3.18 -24.06 -5.99
CA ILE A 50 2.78 -22.65 -5.90
C ILE A 50 2.47 -22.09 -7.29
N ALA A 51 3.31 -22.38 -8.29
CA ALA A 51 3.11 -21.94 -9.67
C ALA A 51 1.80 -22.51 -10.24
N ASP A 52 1.54 -23.80 -10.06
CA ASP A 52 0.28 -24.45 -10.47
C ASP A 52 -0.94 -23.80 -9.81
N ARG A 53 -0.82 -23.45 -8.52
CA ARG A 53 -1.88 -22.76 -7.79
C ARG A 53 -2.13 -21.36 -8.34
N VAL A 54 -1.07 -20.60 -8.63
CA VAL A 54 -1.18 -19.26 -9.22
C VAL A 54 -1.81 -19.35 -10.61
N LEU A 55 -1.32 -20.24 -11.48
CA LEU A 55 -1.88 -20.47 -12.82
C LEU A 55 -3.37 -20.83 -12.77
N THR A 56 -3.75 -21.72 -11.85
CA THR A 56 -5.15 -22.12 -11.68
C THR A 56 -6.01 -20.93 -11.28
N VAL A 57 -5.59 -20.16 -10.27
CA VAL A 57 -6.36 -19.00 -9.79
C VAL A 57 -6.42 -17.90 -10.85
N THR A 58 -5.31 -17.63 -11.55
CA THR A 58 -5.28 -16.62 -12.62
C THR A 58 -6.20 -17.00 -13.77
N ARG A 59 -6.18 -18.26 -14.24
CA ARG A 59 -7.08 -18.71 -15.32
C ARG A 59 -8.56 -18.70 -14.91
N GLN A 60 -8.86 -18.98 -13.65
CA GLN A 60 -10.22 -18.90 -13.11
C GLN A 60 -10.71 -17.45 -13.03
N ALA A 61 -9.86 -16.52 -12.58
CA ALA A 61 -10.21 -15.12 -12.43
C ALA A 61 -10.20 -14.35 -13.76
N TYR A 62 -9.29 -14.71 -14.66
CA TYR A 62 -9.04 -14.05 -15.95
C TYR A 62 -8.91 -15.09 -17.06
N PRO A 63 -10.03 -15.67 -17.56
CA PRO A 63 -9.99 -16.69 -18.60
C PRO A 63 -9.33 -16.23 -19.91
N SER A 64 -9.40 -14.94 -20.23
CA SER A 64 -8.72 -14.32 -21.38
C SER A 64 -7.22 -14.08 -21.17
N LEU A 65 -6.73 -14.25 -19.93
CA LEU A 65 -5.40 -13.81 -19.48
C LEU A 65 -5.14 -12.31 -19.63
N ASP A 66 -6.18 -11.53 -19.88
CA ASP A 66 -6.14 -10.07 -19.81
C ASP A 66 -6.31 -9.65 -18.34
N VAL A 67 -5.18 -9.57 -17.63
CA VAL A 67 -5.15 -9.21 -16.20
C VAL A 67 -4.99 -7.70 -16.09
N PRO A 68 -5.97 -6.98 -15.52
CA PRO A 68 -5.87 -5.52 -15.37
C PRO A 68 -4.78 -5.16 -14.37
N PHE A 69 -4.25 -3.94 -14.45
CA PHE A 69 -3.29 -3.47 -13.45
C PHE A 69 -3.90 -3.51 -12.04
N HIS A 70 -3.13 -3.97 -11.07
CA HIS A 70 -3.46 -3.80 -9.66
C HIS A 70 -3.35 -2.31 -9.30
N SER A 71 -4.46 -1.59 -9.45
CA SER A 71 -4.52 -0.13 -9.34
C SER A 71 -5.77 0.31 -8.58
N ARG A 72 -5.85 1.61 -8.25
CA ARG A 72 -7.04 2.21 -7.64
C ARG A 72 -8.30 2.02 -8.47
N TRP A 73 -8.21 2.08 -9.79
CA TRP A 73 -9.37 2.02 -10.68
C TRP A 73 -10.18 0.73 -10.53
N ARG A 74 -9.52 -0.39 -10.19
CA ARG A 74 -10.20 -1.66 -9.89
C ARG A 74 -11.07 -1.62 -8.63
N HIS A 75 -10.75 -0.74 -7.68
CA HIS A 75 -11.56 -0.54 -6.47
C HIS A 75 -12.78 0.37 -6.71
N PHE A 76 -12.84 1.07 -7.84
CA PHE A 76 -14.05 1.77 -8.28
C PHE A 76 -15.03 0.85 -9.03
N VAL A 77 -14.60 -0.38 -9.34
CA VAL A 77 -15.46 -1.40 -9.95
C VAL A 77 -16.02 -2.29 -8.85
N VAL A 78 -17.31 -2.15 -8.56
CA VAL A 78 -18.00 -2.96 -7.55
C VAL A 78 -19.14 -3.73 -8.21
N ASN A 79 -19.19 -5.04 -7.97
CA ASN A 79 -20.17 -5.95 -8.57
C ASN A 79 -20.25 -5.80 -10.12
N GLY A 80 -19.10 -5.56 -10.76
CA GLY A 80 -19.00 -5.40 -12.22
C GLY A 80 -19.38 -4.02 -12.76
N THR A 81 -19.81 -3.08 -11.91
CA THR A 81 -20.14 -1.72 -12.33
C THR A 81 -18.96 -0.79 -12.10
N ASP A 82 -18.44 -0.17 -13.16
CA ASP A 82 -17.44 0.90 -13.06
C ASP A 82 -18.10 2.21 -12.63
N ARG A 83 -17.81 2.63 -11.40
CA ARG A 83 -18.38 3.83 -10.81
C ARG A 83 -17.68 5.11 -11.26
N PHE A 84 -16.43 5.01 -11.71
CA PHE A 84 -15.69 6.15 -12.23
C PHE A 84 -16.20 6.55 -13.61
N ALA A 85 -16.61 5.59 -14.44
CA ALA A 85 -17.12 5.86 -15.80
C ALA A 85 -18.27 6.88 -15.84
N ALA A 86 -19.17 6.86 -14.84
CA ALA A 86 -20.28 7.83 -14.72
C ALA A 86 -19.81 9.26 -14.38
N THR A 87 -18.64 9.39 -13.76
CA THR A 87 -18.02 10.66 -13.38
C THR A 87 -17.15 11.21 -14.51
N ALA A 88 -16.45 10.33 -15.22
CA ALA A 88 -15.49 10.68 -16.28
C ALA A 88 -16.11 11.47 -17.45
N SER A 89 -17.40 11.27 -17.76
CA SER A 89 -18.08 11.95 -18.87
C SER A 89 -18.28 13.46 -18.67
N GLN A 90 -17.94 14.01 -17.51
CA GLN A 90 -18.19 15.41 -17.15
C GLN A 90 -17.01 16.34 -17.46
N THR A 91 -15.81 15.80 -17.76
CA THR A 91 -14.62 16.62 -18.05
C THR A 91 -14.34 16.67 -19.55
N SER A 92 -14.32 17.88 -20.11
CA SER A 92 -14.01 18.09 -21.53
C SER A 92 -12.50 18.19 -21.79
N GLY A 93 -12.01 17.39 -22.73
CA GLY A 93 -10.62 17.44 -23.21
C GLY A 93 -9.68 16.47 -22.48
N ARG A 94 -8.87 15.75 -23.25
CA ARG A 94 -8.04 14.64 -22.74
C ARG A 94 -7.06 15.03 -21.63
N ASN A 95 -6.43 16.20 -21.72
CA ASN A 95 -5.47 16.66 -20.70
C ASN A 95 -6.19 17.09 -19.41
N ALA A 96 -7.33 17.77 -19.52
CA ALA A 96 -8.12 18.15 -18.35
C ALA A 96 -8.66 16.90 -17.62
N ALA A 97 -9.15 15.91 -18.37
CA ALA A 97 -9.56 14.62 -17.84
C ALA A 97 -8.39 13.91 -17.13
N ALA A 98 -7.20 13.88 -17.75
CA ALA A 98 -6.02 13.27 -17.14
C ALA A 98 -5.61 13.93 -15.82
N ARG A 99 -5.64 15.27 -15.73
CA ARG A 99 -5.38 15.98 -14.47
C ARG A 99 -6.41 15.64 -13.40
N ALA A 100 -7.70 15.54 -13.76
CA ALA A 100 -8.77 15.15 -12.84
C ALA A 100 -8.61 13.70 -12.35
N GLU A 101 -8.20 12.81 -13.24
CA GLU A 101 -7.92 11.42 -12.91
C GLU A 101 -6.68 11.26 -12.02
N PHE A 102 -5.63 12.05 -12.25
CA PHE A 102 -4.46 12.12 -11.36
C PHE A 102 -4.87 12.63 -9.98
N ASP A 103 -5.67 13.70 -9.90
CA ASP A 103 -6.21 14.23 -8.65
C ASP A 103 -6.93 13.14 -7.84
N LEU A 104 -7.88 12.47 -8.48
CA LEU A 104 -8.65 11.39 -7.88
C LEU A 104 -7.76 10.23 -7.44
N ALA A 105 -6.87 9.75 -8.32
CA ALA A 105 -5.99 8.62 -8.02
C ALA A 105 -5.07 8.92 -6.84
N ILE A 106 -4.44 10.10 -6.80
CA ILE A 106 -3.53 10.51 -5.73
C ILE A 106 -4.26 10.60 -4.39
N VAL A 107 -5.37 11.34 -4.32
CA VAL A 107 -6.14 11.51 -3.07
C VAL A 107 -6.72 10.18 -2.61
N SER A 108 -7.33 9.41 -3.52
CA SER A 108 -7.94 8.12 -3.18
C SER A 108 -6.91 7.10 -2.66
N VAL A 109 -5.73 7.02 -3.31
CA VAL A 109 -4.64 6.15 -2.83
C VAL A 109 -4.13 6.56 -1.45
N PHE A 110 -3.97 7.86 -1.19
CA PHE A 110 -3.49 8.34 0.11
C PHE A 110 -4.51 8.18 1.25
N LEU A 111 -5.80 8.10 0.91
CA LEU A 111 -6.87 7.82 1.87
C LEU A 111 -7.00 6.33 2.20
N ASP A 112 -6.32 5.44 1.47
CA ASP A 112 -6.37 3.99 1.67
C ASP A 112 -5.31 3.50 2.66
N ALA A 113 -5.42 4.00 3.89
CA ALA A 113 -4.53 3.68 4.99
C ALA A 113 -5.19 2.72 5.98
N GLY A 114 -5.71 1.57 5.51
CA GLY A 114 -6.34 0.54 6.35
C GLY A 114 -7.60 1.02 7.10
N ALA A 115 -8.77 0.47 6.75
CA ALA A 115 -10.04 0.93 7.31
C ALA A 115 -10.29 0.52 8.78
N GLY A 116 -9.53 -0.46 9.29
CA GLY A 116 -9.94 -1.25 10.44
C GLY A 116 -10.99 -2.30 10.08
N ALA A 117 -11.25 -3.24 11.00
CA ALA A 117 -12.16 -4.36 10.74
C ALA A 117 -13.65 -3.96 10.78
N GLN A 118 -13.98 -2.87 11.46
CA GLN A 118 -15.36 -2.44 11.72
C GLN A 118 -15.91 -1.51 10.64
N TRP A 119 -15.12 -0.52 10.20
CA TRP A 119 -15.59 0.51 9.28
C TRP A 119 -16.19 -0.07 7.98
N ARG A 120 -17.33 0.48 7.55
CA ARG A 120 -17.98 0.21 6.27
C ARG A 120 -18.45 1.51 5.64
N TYR A 121 -18.36 1.59 4.32
CA TYR A 121 -19.02 2.60 3.49
C TYR A 121 -20.40 2.11 3.08
N SER A 122 -21.45 2.84 3.45
CA SER A 122 -22.80 2.61 2.93
C SER A 122 -22.90 3.20 1.53
N ASP A 123 -22.81 2.35 0.51
CA ASP A 123 -22.88 2.75 -0.89
C ASP A 123 -24.31 3.15 -1.27
N PRO A 124 -24.57 4.41 -1.65
CA PRO A 124 -25.91 4.88 -1.98
C PRO A 124 -26.47 4.24 -3.26
N VAL A 125 -25.63 3.71 -4.15
CA VAL A 125 -26.08 3.13 -5.42
C VAL A 125 -26.47 1.66 -5.28
N SER A 126 -25.64 0.84 -4.62
CA SER A 126 -25.97 -0.58 -4.41
C SER A 126 -26.75 -0.85 -3.12
N GLY A 127 -26.78 0.11 -2.17
CA GLY A 127 -27.33 -0.08 -0.83
C GLY A 127 -26.48 -0.97 0.08
N GLN A 128 -25.30 -1.41 -0.37
CA GLN A 128 -24.43 -2.32 0.38
C GLN A 128 -23.47 -1.59 1.32
N ALA A 129 -23.17 -2.23 2.44
CA ALA A 129 -22.11 -1.80 3.36
C ALA A 129 -20.77 -2.44 2.93
N ILE A 130 -19.86 -1.65 2.38
CA ILE A 130 -18.61 -2.11 1.76
C ILE A 130 -17.43 -1.67 2.63
N GLY A 131 -16.64 -2.63 3.12
CA GLY A 131 -15.44 -2.35 3.93
C GLY A 131 -14.15 -2.28 3.11
N ARG A 132 -13.02 -2.19 3.83
CA ARG A 132 -11.66 -2.30 3.27
C ARG A 132 -11.40 -1.27 2.15
N SER A 133 -10.50 -1.60 1.22
CA SER A 133 -10.01 -0.68 0.19
C SER A 133 -11.09 -0.30 -0.82
N GLU A 134 -12.03 -1.21 -1.11
CA GLU A 134 -13.18 -0.94 -1.98
C GLU A 134 -14.09 0.14 -1.39
N GLY A 135 -14.44 0.02 -0.10
CA GLY A 135 -15.25 1.04 0.58
C GLY A 135 -14.55 2.39 0.64
N LEU A 136 -13.24 2.41 0.94
CA LEU A 136 -12.44 3.64 0.98
C LEU A 136 -12.36 4.30 -0.41
N ALA A 137 -12.25 3.48 -1.47
CA ALA A 137 -12.25 3.95 -2.84
C ALA A 137 -13.58 4.65 -3.16
N LEU A 138 -14.72 4.00 -2.92
CA LEU A 138 -16.04 4.60 -3.18
C LEU A 138 -16.28 5.87 -2.37
N ALA A 139 -15.93 5.89 -1.09
CA ALA A 139 -16.03 7.10 -0.26
C ALA A 139 -15.24 8.27 -0.87
N SER A 140 -13.99 8.02 -1.28
CA SER A 140 -13.15 9.06 -1.90
C SER A 140 -13.65 9.50 -3.28
N LEU A 141 -14.21 8.59 -4.07
CA LEU A 141 -14.80 8.89 -5.38
C LEU A 141 -16.04 9.77 -5.24
N ASP A 142 -16.94 9.43 -4.31
CA ASP A 142 -18.16 10.20 -4.06
C ASP A 142 -17.83 11.58 -3.48
N MET A 143 -16.84 11.67 -2.58
CA MET A 143 -16.32 12.97 -2.12
C MET A 143 -15.78 13.81 -3.29
N PHE A 144 -14.98 13.21 -4.17
CA PHE A 144 -14.42 13.89 -5.33
C PHE A 144 -15.53 14.35 -6.29
N ALA A 145 -16.47 13.48 -6.65
CA ALA A 145 -17.58 13.80 -7.54
C ALA A 145 -18.50 14.88 -6.96
N ALA A 146 -18.63 14.96 -5.63
CA ALA A 146 -19.38 16.01 -4.94
C ALA A 146 -18.62 17.34 -4.80
N GLY A 147 -17.40 17.47 -5.37
CA GLY A 147 -16.60 18.68 -5.26
C GLY A 147 -15.98 18.90 -3.88
N ALA A 148 -15.86 17.86 -3.04
CA ALA A 148 -15.34 17.99 -1.69
C ALA A 148 -13.85 18.37 -1.62
N PHE A 149 -13.15 18.40 -2.75
CA PHE A 149 -11.76 18.83 -2.85
C PHE A 149 -11.56 20.02 -3.81
N SER A 150 -12.62 20.51 -4.45
CA SER A 150 -12.56 21.62 -5.40
C SER A 150 -12.84 22.95 -4.72
N ALA A 151 -12.14 23.99 -5.16
CA ALA A 151 -12.38 25.38 -4.79
C ALA A 151 -13.47 26.03 -5.67
N ASP A 152 -13.81 25.42 -6.82
CA ASP A 152 -14.81 25.91 -7.76
C ASP A 152 -16.01 24.95 -7.85
N PRO A 153 -17.21 25.35 -7.38
CA PRO A 153 -18.43 24.54 -7.51
C PRO A 153 -18.82 24.20 -8.95
N LYS A 154 -18.29 24.93 -9.95
CA LYS A 154 -18.54 24.66 -11.38
C LYS A 154 -17.57 23.64 -11.97
N ASP A 155 -16.49 23.33 -11.26
CA ASP A 155 -15.50 22.30 -11.64
C ASP A 155 -15.30 21.33 -10.47
N PRO A 156 -16.29 20.46 -10.16
CA PRO A 156 -16.23 19.60 -8.99
C PRO A 156 -15.16 18.50 -9.10
N LEU A 157 -14.77 18.11 -10.33
CA LEU A 157 -13.84 17.00 -10.58
C LEU A 157 -12.38 17.45 -10.52
N ARG A 158 -12.02 18.06 -9.40
CA ARG A 158 -10.73 18.70 -9.17
C ARG A 158 -10.32 18.59 -7.71
N VAL A 159 -9.01 18.52 -7.47
CA VAL A 159 -8.43 18.63 -6.13
C VAL A 159 -7.54 19.86 -6.05
N ASP A 160 -8.02 20.94 -5.43
CA ASP A 160 -7.23 22.15 -5.27
C ASP A 160 -6.30 22.06 -4.07
N ALA A 161 -5.03 22.43 -4.28
CA ALA A 161 -4.05 22.52 -3.18
C ALA A 161 -4.50 23.52 -2.10
N ALA A 162 -5.30 24.50 -2.51
CA ALA A 162 -5.94 25.44 -1.60
C ALA A 162 -6.79 24.71 -0.55
N VAL A 163 -7.73 23.91 -1.04
CA VAL A 163 -8.72 23.16 -0.26
C VAL A 163 -8.06 22.04 0.56
N LEU A 164 -7.08 21.34 -0.03
CA LEU A 164 -6.37 20.27 0.67
C LEU A 164 -5.63 20.77 1.91
N ALA A 165 -4.97 21.93 1.84
CA ALA A 165 -4.20 22.48 2.96
C ALA A 165 -5.06 22.80 4.19
N GLU A 166 -6.37 22.98 4.00
CA GLU A 166 -7.35 23.29 5.04
C GLU A 166 -8.26 22.10 5.39
N LEU A 167 -7.99 20.91 4.81
CA LEU A 167 -8.84 19.75 5.00
C LEU A 167 -8.82 19.27 6.47
N THR A 168 -10.00 19.22 7.08
CA THR A 168 -10.19 18.78 8.47
C THR A 168 -10.53 17.28 8.55
N ALA A 169 -10.25 16.68 9.71
CA ALA A 169 -10.68 15.32 10.02
C ALA A 169 -12.21 15.20 9.96
N ASP A 170 -12.96 16.21 10.41
CA ASP A 170 -14.43 16.22 10.36
C ASP A 170 -14.98 16.23 8.93
N ARG A 171 -14.33 16.93 7.99
CA ARG A 171 -14.75 16.91 6.58
C ARG A 171 -14.53 15.54 5.96
N LEU A 172 -13.42 14.88 6.28
CA LEU A 172 -13.21 13.48 5.91
C LEU A 172 -14.19 12.55 6.62
N ALA A 173 -14.46 12.74 7.91
CA ALA A 173 -15.40 11.93 8.68
C ALA A 173 -16.77 11.90 8.01
N LYS A 174 -17.28 13.05 7.56
CA LYS A 174 -18.55 13.16 6.86
C LYS A 174 -18.56 12.35 5.56
N GLY A 175 -17.56 12.52 4.69
CA GLY A 175 -17.50 11.80 3.42
C GLY A 175 -17.24 10.29 3.58
N PHE A 176 -16.48 9.90 4.61
CA PHE A 176 -16.22 8.51 4.97
C PHE A 176 -17.27 7.93 5.93
N GLN A 177 -18.36 8.64 6.22
CA GLN A 177 -19.47 8.18 7.06
C GLN A 177 -19.03 7.68 8.45
N VAL A 178 -18.03 8.34 9.04
CA VAL A 178 -17.44 7.96 10.32
C VAL A 178 -18.35 8.40 11.46
N THR A 179 -18.70 7.45 12.31
CA THR A 179 -19.47 7.66 13.55
C THR A 179 -18.87 6.82 14.68
N ALA A 180 -19.41 6.93 15.89
CA ALA A 180 -19.01 6.06 17.00
C ALA A 180 -19.23 4.57 16.69
N ASP A 181 -20.30 4.24 15.97
CA ASP A 181 -20.66 2.86 15.58
C ASP A 181 -20.01 2.42 14.25
N ASN A 182 -19.39 3.36 13.52
CA ASN A 182 -18.68 3.12 12.27
C ASN A 182 -17.28 3.77 12.28
N PRO A 183 -16.38 3.37 13.19
CA PRO A 183 -15.12 4.07 13.40
C PRO A 183 -14.09 3.75 12.31
N LEU A 184 -13.52 4.79 11.69
CA LEU A 184 -12.39 4.66 10.76
C LEU A 184 -11.05 4.85 11.48
N VAL A 185 -10.22 3.81 11.49
CA VAL A 185 -8.88 3.86 12.10
C VAL A 185 -7.99 4.84 11.34
N GLY A 186 -7.35 5.79 12.05
CA GLY A 186 -6.34 6.70 11.47
C GLY A 186 -6.91 7.87 10.66
N LEU A 187 -8.10 8.35 10.99
CA LEU A 187 -8.75 9.50 10.34
C LEU A 187 -7.89 10.77 10.38
N ASP A 188 -7.35 11.15 11.54
CA ASP A 188 -6.52 12.34 11.68
C ASP A 188 -5.23 12.28 10.84
N GLY A 189 -4.62 11.08 10.79
CA GLY A 189 -3.43 10.82 9.98
C GLY A 189 -3.68 11.05 8.49
N ARG A 190 -4.86 10.65 8.00
CA ARG A 190 -5.30 10.91 6.61
C ARG A 190 -5.48 12.39 6.34
N ALA A 191 -6.20 13.10 7.21
CA ALA A 191 -6.39 14.55 7.06
C ALA A 191 -5.04 15.29 7.06
N ALA A 192 -4.15 14.95 8.00
CA ALA A 192 -2.82 15.55 8.08
C ALA A 192 -1.96 15.25 6.84
N LEU A 193 -2.04 14.04 6.28
CA LEU A 193 -1.35 13.68 5.04
C LEU A 193 -1.83 14.53 3.86
N LEU A 194 -3.14 14.68 3.68
CA LEU A 194 -3.70 15.49 2.61
C LEU A 194 -3.40 16.99 2.79
N ARG A 195 -3.36 17.50 4.03
CA ARG A 195 -2.89 18.88 4.29
C ARG A 195 -1.43 19.08 3.88
N ARG A 196 -0.54 18.12 4.20
CA ARG A 196 0.87 18.17 3.76
C ARG A 196 0.99 18.11 2.23
N LEU A 197 0.15 17.31 1.57
CA LEU A 197 0.06 17.30 0.11
C LEU A 197 -0.34 18.68 -0.42
N GLY A 198 -1.38 19.30 0.14
CA GLY A 198 -1.81 20.65 -0.24
C GLY A 198 -0.69 21.69 -0.08
N ALA A 199 0.02 21.68 1.04
CA ALA A 199 1.15 22.59 1.27
C ALA A 199 2.28 22.38 0.25
N LEU A 200 2.72 21.12 0.05
CA LEU A 200 3.78 20.78 -0.90
C LEU A 200 3.43 21.21 -2.33
N VAL A 201 2.19 20.95 -2.76
CA VAL A 201 1.72 21.27 -4.11
C VAL A 201 1.77 22.79 -4.34
N ARG A 202 1.44 23.62 -3.33
CA ARG A 202 1.57 25.08 -3.41
C ARG A 202 3.03 25.55 -3.47
N GLU A 203 3.94 24.86 -2.79
CA GLU A 203 5.37 25.20 -2.76
C GLU A 203 6.12 24.85 -4.04
N LYS A 204 5.53 24.02 -4.92
CA LYS A 204 6.16 23.52 -6.15
C LYS A 204 5.35 23.87 -7.42
N PRO A 205 5.12 25.16 -7.74
CA PRO A 205 4.32 25.56 -8.90
C PRO A 205 4.91 25.08 -10.24
N GLY A 206 6.24 24.99 -10.36
CA GLY A 206 6.90 24.46 -11.57
C GLY A 206 6.62 22.97 -11.86
N VAL A 207 6.08 22.25 -10.87
CA VAL A 207 5.66 20.85 -10.98
C VAL A 207 4.14 20.76 -11.06
N PHE A 208 3.41 21.40 -10.15
CA PHE A 208 1.98 21.16 -9.99
C PHE A 208 1.05 22.26 -10.52
N ALA A 209 1.60 23.33 -11.09
CA ALA A 209 0.83 24.48 -11.58
C ALA A 209 1.39 25.01 -12.92
N ARG A 210 1.78 24.09 -13.82
CA ARG A 210 2.39 24.45 -15.11
C ARG A 210 1.37 25.04 -16.09
N ASP A 211 0.26 24.33 -16.27
CA ASP A 211 -0.77 24.65 -17.26
C ASP A 211 -2.14 24.95 -16.60
N ASP A 212 -2.20 24.90 -15.27
CA ASP A 212 -3.39 25.06 -14.46
C ASP A 212 -3.00 25.60 -13.06
N SER A 213 -3.96 25.95 -12.20
CA SER A 213 -3.70 26.30 -10.81
C SER A 213 -3.19 25.09 -9.99
N ALA A 214 -2.55 25.36 -8.85
CA ALA A 214 -1.86 24.34 -8.06
C ALA A 214 -2.80 23.21 -7.58
N ARG A 215 -2.58 22.01 -8.13
CA ARG A 215 -3.32 20.77 -7.85
C ARG A 215 -2.42 19.54 -8.00
N PRO A 216 -2.65 18.44 -7.27
CA PRO A 216 -1.88 17.19 -7.45
C PRO A 216 -1.82 16.72 -8.91
N GLY A 217 -2.91 16.92 -9.66
CA GLY A 217 -3.06 16.60 -11.07
C GLY A 217 -2.09 17.32 -11.99
N GLY A 218 -1.50 18.45 -11.58
CA GLY A 218 -0.46 19.13 -12.36
C GLY A 218 0.80 18.28 -12.56
N LEU A 219 1.00 17.22 -11.77
CA LEU A 219 2.05 16.23 -11.98
C LEU A 219 1.98 15.59 -13.38
N PHE A 220 0.77 15.45 -13.95
CA PHE A 220 0.57 15.00 -15.33
C PHE A 220 1.33 15.89 -16.33
N ASP A 221 1.16 17.21 -16.23
CA ASP A 221 1.82 18.18 -17.12
C ASP A 221 3.34 18.17 -16.92
N HIS A 222 3.78 17.99 -15.67
CA HIS A 222 5.20 17.87 -15.36
C HIS A 222 5.83 16.63 -16.03
N MET A 223 5.17 15.47 -15.95
CA MET A 223 5.65 14.24 -16.59
C MET A 223 5.72 14.38 -18.12
N ILE A 224 4.73 15.02 -18.74
CA ILE A 224 4.75 15.32 -20.19
C ILE A 224 5.90 16.28 -20.53
N ALA A 225 6.10 17.33 -19.74
CA ALA A 225 7.19 18.27 -19.97
C ALA A 225 8.57 17.58 -19.88
N GLN A 226 8.71 16.62 -18.95
CA GLN A 226 9.94 15.83 -18.79
C GLN A 226 10.16 14.79 -19.91
N SER A 227 9.11 14.35 -20.60
CA SER A 227 9.25 13.42 -21.74
C SER A 227 9.85 14.08 -22.98
N GLY A 228 10.12 15.39 -22.95
CA GLY A 228 10.74 16.13 -24.05
C GLY A 228 9.87 16.19 -25.31
N GLY A 229 8.54 16.09 -25.15
CA GLY A 229 7.60 16.05 -26.26
C GLY A 229 7.41 14.67 -26.89
N THR A 230 8.01 13.62 -26.31
CA THR A 230 7.68 12.24 -26.70
C THR A 230 6.33 11.84 -26.11
N GLU A 231 5.52 11.14 -26.90
CA GLU A 231 4.26 10.54 -26.43
C GLU A 231 4.50 9.24 -25.66
N THR A 232 5.71 8.99 -25.15
CA THR A 232 6.07 7.75 -24.45
C THR A 232 6.72 8.05 -23.10
N ILE A 233 6.25 7.37 -22.05
CA ILE A 233 6.81 7.45 -20.70
C ILE A 233 7.05 6.03 -20.20
N ALA A 234 8.26 5.73 -19.74
CA ALA A 234 8.53 4.44 -19.12
C ALA A 234 7.90 4.38 -17.72
N ALA A 235 7.25 3.28 -17.37
CA ALA A 235 6.58 3.13 -16.08
C ALA A 235 7.48 3.42 -14.86
N PRO A 236 8.79 3.06 -14.85
CA PRO A 236 9.71 3.46 -13.78
C PRO A 236 9.89 4.98 -13.62
N GLN A 237 9.72 5.77 -14.69
CA GLN A 237 9.79 7.24 -14.62
C GLN A 237 8.59 7.81 -13.85
N ILE A 238 7.41 7.19 -13.96
CA ILE A 238 6.23 7.55 -13.17
C ILE A 238 6.55 7.41 -11.68
N LEU A 239 7.13 6.27 -11.28
CA LEU A 239 7.53 6.05 -9.89
C LEU A 239 8.61 7.04 -9.44
N ALA A 240 9.63 7.28 -10.26
CA ALA A 240 10.70 8.21 -9.92
C ALA A 240 10.15 9.62 -9.68
N ALA A 241 9.27 10.12 -10.55
CA ALA A 241 8.61 11.41 -10.37
C ALA A 241 7.78 11.46 -9.08
N LEU A 242 7.02 10.41 -8.77
CA LEU A 242 6.26 10.34 -7.50
C LEU A 242 7.19 10.38 -6.28
N LEU A 243 8.28 9.63 -6.29
CA LEU A 243 9.22 9.55 -5.16
C LEU A 243 9.97 10.88 -4.95
N LEU A 244 10.41 11.50 -6.04
CA LEU A 244 11.09 12.80 -6.00
C LEU A 244 10.14 13.92 -5.58
N GLU A 245 8.97 13.98 -6.19
CA GLU A 245 8.10 15.12 -6.02
C GLU A 245 7.25 15.06 -4.76
N LEU A 246 6.71 13.89 -4.44
CA LEU A 246 5.82 13.68 -3.30
C LEU A 246 6.53 13.13 -2.05
N GLY A 247 7.82 12.76 -2.14
CA GLY A 247 8.61 12.26 -0.99
C GLY A 247 8.43 13.06 0.31
N PRO A 248 8.45 14.42 0.29
CA PRO A 248 8.33 15.24 1.50
C PRO A 248 7.00 15.15 2.25
N ILE A 249 5.90 14.65 1.66
CA ILE A 249 4.62 14.54 2.38
C ILE A 249 4.64 13.44 3.45
N TRP A 250 5.59 12.51 3.35
CA TRP A 250 5.69 11.37 4.25
C TRP A 250 6.51 11.74 5.48
N PRO A 251 6.06 11.35 6.70
CA PRO A 251 6.93 11.37 7.86
C PRO A 251 8.03 10.32 7.65
N SER A 252 9.17 10.74 7.11
CA SER A 252 10.28 9.85 6.79
C SER A 252 11.08 9.50 8.05
N ARG A 253 11.26 8.20 8.29
CA ARG A 253 12.09 7.72 9.42
C ARG A 253 13.58 7.77 9.11
N LEU A 254 13.92 7.72 7.82
CA LEU A 254 15.28 7.69 7.32
C LEU A 254 15.48 8.84 6.33
N SER A 255 16.62 9.50 6.45
CA SER A 255 17.13 10.47 5.47
C SER A 255 18.59 10.18 5.20
N LEU A 256 19.05 10.44 3.99
CA LEU A 256 20.45 10.34 3.60
C LEU A 256 20.83 11.58 2.78
N GLY A 257 21.92 12.27 3.13
CA GLY A 257 22.31 13.51 2.47
C GLY A 257 21.20 14.57 2.41
N GLY A 258 20.37 14.65 3.47
CA GLY A 258 19.22 15.56 3.55
C GLY A 258 17.97 15.12 2.76
N VAL A 259 18.02 14.01 2.02
CA VAL A 259 16.89 13.51 1.23
C VAL A 259 16.09 12.48 2.04
N PRO A 260 14.78 12.69 2.26
CA PRO A 260 13.92 11.69 2.90
C PRO A 260 13.76 10.47 1.98
N LEU A 261 13.93 9.27 2.53
CA LEU A 261 13.87 8.02 1.76
C LEU A 261 12.49 7.36 1.75
N GLY A 262 11.50 7.93 2.43
CA GLY A 262 10.12 7.41 2.43
C GLY A 262 10.04 6.00 3.02
N ASP A 263 9.43 5.07 2.27
CA ASP A 263 9.31 3.66 2.64
C ASP A 263 10.61 2.91 2.34
N CYS A 264 11.59 3.15 3.21
CA CYS A 264 12.91 2.54 3.20
C CYS A 264 13.25 2.05 4.61
N TRP A 265 13.86 0.88 4.69
CA TRP A 265 14.15 0.18 5.94
C TRP A 265 15.61 -0.19 6.06
N ARG A 266 16.05 -0.50 7.28
CA ARG A 266 17.37 -1.04 7.54
C ARG A 266 17.34 -2.57 7.60
N HIS A 267 18.30 -3.22 6.97
CA HIS A 267 18.53 -4.66 7.11
C HIS A 267 20.03 -4.96 7.19
N GLY A 268 20.46 -5.60 8.29
CA GLY A 268 21.89 -5.80 8.59
C GLY A 268 22.65 -6.65 7.56
N SER A 269 21.97 -7.58 6.89
CA SER A 269 22.59 -8.43 5.86
C SER A 269 22.72 -7.75 4.49
N ILE A 270 22.27 -6.51 4.33
CA ILE A 270 22.37 -5.77 3.07
C ILE A 270 23.62 -4.89 3.13
N GLU A 271 24.67 -5.33 2.45
CA GLU A 271 25.96 -4.66 2.46
C GLU A 271 26.21 -3.91 1.14
N THR A 272 26.62 -2.64 1.23
CA THR A 272 27.07 -1.84 0.08
C THR A 272 28.33 -1.07 0.45
N ALA A 273 29.13 -0.71 -0.55
CA ALA A 273 30.38 0.04 -0.36
C ALA A 273 30.16 1.55 -0.15
N ASP A 274 28.92 2.03 -0.25
CA ASP A 274 28.56 3.45 -0.23
C ASP A 274 27.65 3.80 0.96
N ALA A 275 27.19 5.04 1.00
CA ALA A 275 26.33 5.53 2.08
C ALA A 275 24.93 4.87 2.10
N THR A 276 24.59 4.01 1.13
CA THR A 276 23.35 3.23 1.12
C THR A 276 23.42 1.94 1.93
N ASN A 277 24.52 1.69 2.64
CA ASN A 277 24.75 0.47 3.38
C ASN A 277 23.62 0.16 4.37
N GLY A 278 23.12 -1.08 4.32
CA GLY A 278 21.98 -1.52 5.11
C GLY A 278 20.62 -0.98 4.67
N LEU A 279 20.51 -0.14 3.64
CA LEU A 279 19.25 0.48 3.22
C LEU A 279 18.50 -0.36 2.18
N VAL A 280 17.21 -0.58 2.43
CA VAL A 280 16.29 -1.38 1.61
C VAL A 280 15.04 -0.55 1.29
N PRO A 281 14.96 0.06 0.10
CA PRO A 281 13.76 0.75 -0.34
C PRO A 281 12.67 -0.27 -0.72
N LEU A 282 11.43 0.02 -0.35
CA LEU A 282 10.24 -0.75 -0.72
C LEU A 282 9.25 0.11 -1.53
N HIS A 283 9.05 1.36 -1.13
CA HIS A 283 8.22 2.35 -1.84
C HIS A 283 6.80 1.86 -2.16
N LYS A 284 6.23 0.97 -1.34
CA LYS A 284 5.07 0.16 -1.74
C LYS A 284 3.88 0.99 -2.21
N LEU A 285 3.52 2.03 -1.44
CA LEU A 285 2.37 2.88 -1.75
C LEU A 285 2.61 3.72 -3.01
N SER A 286 3.82 4.29 -3.18
CA SER A 286 4.19 5.05 -4.37
C SER A 286 4.19 4.17 -5.62
N GLN A 287 4.62 2.92 -5.50
CA GLN A 287 4.53 1.95 -6.60
C GLN A 287 3.07 1.66 -6.97
N TRP A 288 2.19 1.51 -5.99
CA TRP A 288 0.77 1.29 -6.26
C TRP A 288 0.11 2.51 -6.91
N LEU A 289 0.49 3.70 -6.48
CA LEU A 289 0.10 4.94 -7.13
C LEU A 289 0.63 4.99 -8.57
N SER A 290 1.86 4.56 -8.86
CA SER A 290 2.38 4.47 -10.23
C SER A 290 1.46 3.66 -11.13
N TYR A 291 1.07 2.44 -10.72
CA TYR A 291 0.09 1.63 -11.47
C TYR A 291 -1.27 2.32 -11.64
N SER A 292 -1.66 3.14 -10.67
CA SER A 292 -2.90 3.94 -10.71
C SER A 292 -2.80 5.17 -11.61
N LEU A 293 -1.61 5.55 -12.07
CA LEU A 293 -1.41 6.67 -13.01
C LEU A 293 -1.15 6.21 -14.45
N ILE A 294 -0.96 4.90 -14.68
CA ILE A 294 -0.74 4.34 -16.04
C ILE A 294 -1.96 4.60 -16.94
N GLU A 295 -3.16 4.20 -16.50
CA GLU A 295 -4.36 4.33 -17.34
C GLU A 295 -4.76 5.78 -17.62
N PRO A 296 -4.65 6.73 -16.66
CA PRO A 296 -4.84 8.14 -16.98
C PRO A 296 -3.90 8.67 -18.07
N LEU A 297 -2.62 8.27 -18.04
CA LEU A 297 -1.68 8.61 -19.11
C LEU A 297 -2.09 7.99 -20.45
N GLN A 298 -2.51 6.73 -20.44
CA GLN A 298 -2.97 6.03 -21.66
C GLN A 298 -4.24 6.65 -22.24
N ARG A 299 -5.22 7.00 -21.41
CA ARG A 299 -6.45 7.70 -21.83
C ARG A 299 -6.16 9.11 -22.37
N ALA A 300 -5.10 9.76 -21.89
CA ALA A 300 -4.61 11.02 -22.45
C ALA A 300 -3.90 10.87 -23.80
N GLY A 301 -3.66 9.64 -24.26
CA GLY A 301 -3.00 9.33 -25.53
C GLY A 301 -1.49 9.07 -25.42
N LEU A 302 -0.96 8.90 -24.21
CA LEU A 302 0.44 8.53 -24.02
C LEU A 302 0.64 7.01 -24.03
N ILE A 303 1.78 6.57 -24.55
CA ILE A 303 2.26 5.20 -24.46
C ILE A 303 3.04 5.05 -23.14
N VAL A 304 2.58 4.16 -22.26
CA VAL A 304 3.36 3.78 -21.09
C VAL A 304 4.15 2.51 -21.39
N SER A 305 5.47 2.62 -21.49
CA SER A 305 6.38 1.52 -21.81
C SER A 305 7.04 0.92 -20.57
N ASP A 306 7.76 -0.20 -20.72
CA ASP A 306 8.55 -0.84 -19.64
C ASP A 306 7.76 -1.06 -18.33
N ILE A 307 6.54 -1.59 -18.45
CA ILE A 307 5.69 -1.85 -17.28
C ILE A 307 6.37 -2.85 -16.33
N ASP A 308 7.09 -3.83 -16.88
CA ASP A 308 7.89 -4.79 -16.11
C ASP A 308 9.11 -4.16 -15.41
N GLY A 309 9.45 -2.91 -15.73
CA GLY A 309 10.43 -2.12 -14.98
C GLY A 309 9.96 -1.80 -13.55
N LEU A 310 8.65 -1.60 -13.32
CA LEU A 310 8.05 -1.49 -11.98
C LEU A 310 8.07 -2.83 -11.25
N THR A 311 7.94 -2.87 -9.92
CA THR A 311 7.91 -4.15 -9.19
C THR A 311 6.50 -4.71 -9.05
N GLY A 312 6.38 -6.04 -9.01
CA GLY A 312 5.11 -6.70 -8.75
C GLY A 312 4.60 -6.39 -7.34
N LEU A 313 3.39 -5.84 -7.25
CA LEU A 313 2.72 -5.59 -5.97
C LEU A 313 1.82 -6.78 -5.62
N ALA A 314 2.14 -7.45 -4.52
CA ALA A 314 1.25 -8.47 -3.98
C ALA A 314 0.13 -7.81 -3.17
N GLU A 315 -1.12 -8.17 -3.48
CA GLU A 315 -2.26 -7.88 -2.61
C GLU A 315 -2.08 -8.55 -1.25
N TYR A 316 -2.61 -7.90 -0.20
CA TYR A 316 -2.78 -8.59 1.07
C TYR A 316 -3.76 -9.74 0.89
N ARG A 317 -3.53 -10.86 1.58
CA ARG A 317 -4.42 -12.02 1.48
C ARG A 317 -5.84 -11.62 1.84
N ASN A 318 -6.77 -11.92 0.94
CA ASN A 318 -8.20 -11.64 1.12
C ASN A 318 -8.91 -12.55 2.13
N ARG A 319 -8.23 -13.59 2.63
CA ARG A 319 -8.75 -14.50 3.65
C ARG A 319 -7.64 -14.96 4.58
N ASN A 320 -7.83 -14.74 5.87
CA ASN A 320 -6.98 -15.30 6.91
C ASN A 320 -7.18 -16.83 6.94
N ARG A 321 -6.09 -17.60 6.85
CA ARG A 321 -6.13 -19.07 6.83
C ARG A 321 -5.32 -19.71 7.96
N ARG A 322 -4.41 -18.98 8.57
CA ARG A 322 -3.54 -19.44 9.66
C ARG A 322 -3.59 -18.45 10.81
N LEU A 323 -3.21 -18.87 12.00
CA LEU A 323 -3.19 -17.97 13.17
C LEU A 323 -2.32 -16.74 12.89
N ALA A 324 -1.19 -16.90 12.20
CA ALA A 324 -0.33 -15.79 11.80
C ALA A 324 -1.04 -14.70 10.97
N ASP A 325 -2.12 -15.04 10.25
CA ASP A 325 -2.91 -14.05 9.49
C ASP A 325 -3.89 -13.27 10.41
N PHE A 326 -4.25 -13.83 11.57
CA PHE A 326 -5.10 -13.17 12.58
C PHE A 326 -4.31 -12.36 13.60
N LEU A 327 -3.02 -12.67 13.77
CA LEU A 327 -2.17 -11.97 14.70
C LEU A 327 -1.77 -10.61 14.13
N PRO A 328 -1.89 -9.53 14.91
CA PRO A 328 -1.53 -8.18 14.45
C PRO A 328 -0.01 -7.99 14.49
N TRP A 329 0.79 -8.94 14.00
CA TRP A 329 2.24 -8.84 14.11
C TRP A 329 2.79 -7.65 13.30
N ALA A 330 3.74 -6.93 13.88
CA ALA A 330 4.38 -5.75 13.31
C ALA A 330 5.84 -6.05 12.89
N ALA A 331 6.63 -6.62 13.79
CA ALA A 331 8.03 -6.93 13.52
C ALA A 331 8.56 -8.03 14.45
N LEU A 332 9.63 -8.71 14.03
CA LEU A 332 10.47 -9.50 14.94
C LEU A 332 11.48 -8.56 15.59
N VAL A 333 11.40 -8.41 16.91
CA VAL A 333 12.25 -7.48 17.69
C VAL A 333 13.33 -8.20 18.50
N GLY A 334 13.32 -9.53 18.46
CA GLY A 334 14.32 -10.40 19.07
C GLY A 334 14.07 -11.85 18.67
N THR A 335 14.99 -12.75 19.03
CA THR A 335 14.88 -14.18 18.71
C THR A 335 13.60 -14.77 19.31
N GLY A 336 12.63 -15.08 18.45
CA GLY A 336 11.32 -15.60 18.85
C GLY A 336 10.39 -14.58 19.52
N ILE A 337 10.71 -13.28 19.49
CA ILE A 337 9.87 -12.21 20.05
C ILE A 337 9.30 -11.36 18.91
N VAL A 338 7.98 -11.34 18.85
CA VAL A 338 7.19 -10.57 17.90
C VAL A 338 6.62 -9.34 18.61
N LEU A 339 6.85 -8.15 18.08
CA LEU A 339 6.09 -6.95 18.43
C LEU A 339 4.81 -6.94 17.59
N ASN A 340 3.67 -6.74 18.23
CA ASN A 340 2.38 -6.56 17.59
C ASN A 340 2.07 -5.07 17.37
N LYS A 341 1.16 -4.78 16.43
CA LYS A 341 0.75 -3.43 16.02
C LYS A 341 0.04 -2.65 17.13
N ASP A 342 -0.50 -3.35 18.11
CA ASP A 342 -1.10 -2.76 19.32
C ASP A 342 -0.06 -2.50 20.44
N GLY A 343 1.21 -2.78 20.19
CA GLY A 343 2.30 -2.62 21.15
C GLY A 343 2.53 -3.83 22.06
N SER A 344 1.70 -4.89 21.96
CA SER A 344 1.92 -6.11 22.73
C SER A 344 3.12 -6.92 22.22
N PHE A 345 3.73 -7.71 23.10
CA PHE A 345 4.76 -8.68 22.71
C PHE A 345 4.14 -10.07 22.64
N GLN A 346 4.56 -10.83 21.63
CA GLN A 346 4.17 -12.21 21.44
C GLN A 346 5.41 -13.10 21.36
N ARG A 347 5.30 -14.28 21.96
CA ARG A 347 6.19 -15.42 21.72
C ARG A 347 5.35 -16.62 21.35
N THR A 348 5.82 -17.39 20.37
CA THR A 348 5.13 -18.60 19.90
C THR A 348 5.96 -19.83 20.28
N ALA A 349 5.29 -20.87 20.73
CA ALA A 349 5.87 -22.20 20.94
C ALA A 349 5.01 -23.24 20.21
N SER A 350 5.65 -24.27 19.69
CA SER A 350 4.97 -25.45 19.15
C SER A 350 5.20 -26.64 20.08
N PHE A 351 4.20 -27.51 20.17
CA PHE A 351 4.31 -28.79 20.87
C PHE A 351 3.54 -29.86 20.10
N ARG A 352 3.95 -31.12 20.24
CA ARG A 352 3.22 -32.27 19.69
C ARG A 352 2.58 -33.03 20.86
N GLY A 353 1.25 -33.09 20.86
CA GLY A 353 0.46 -33.85 21.82
C GLY A 353 -0.03 -35.19 21.26
N PRO A 354 -0.68 -36.02 22.09
CA PRO A 354 -1.45 -37.17 21.63
C PRO A 354 -2.62 -36.73 20.74
N ASP A 355 -3.15 -37.65 19.92
CA ASP A 355 -4.37 -37.38 19.13
C ASP A 355 -5.57 -37.24 20.07
N LEU A 356 -5.98 -35.99 20.30
CA LEU A 356 -7.06 -35.67 21.25
C LEU A 356 -8.43 -36.15 20.77
N ASP A 357 -8.62 -36.35 19.45
CA ASP A 357 -9.87 -36.88 18.91
C ASP A 357 -10.04 -38.38 19.20
N SER A 358 -8.95 -39.08 19.51
CA SER A 358 -8.94 -40.50 19.88
C SER A 358 -8.76 -40.73 21.39
N ALA A 359 -8.69 -39.66 22.20
CA ALA A 359 -8.42 -39.75 23.63
C ALA A 359 -9.69 -40.06 24.43
N VAL A 360 -9.55 -40.84 25.51
CA VAL A 360 -10.68 -41.09 26.42
C VAL A 360 -10.94 -39.88 27.33
N PRO A 361 -12.17 -39.70 27.87
CA PRO A 361 -12.50 -38.54 28.70
C PRO A 361 -11.54 -38.30 29.88
N ALA A 362 -11.06 -39.36 30.52
CA ALA A 362 -10.10 -39.25 31.61
C ALA A 362 -8.75 -38.65 31.16
N GLU A 363 -8.30 -38.95 29.95
CA GLU A 363 -7.08 -38.40 29.37
C GLU A 363 -7.25 -36.91 29.02
N LEU A 364 -8.40 -36.54 28.45
CA LEU A 364 -8.73 -35.14 28.17
C LEU A 364 -8.74 -34.30 29.45
N VAL A 365 -9.33 -34.81 30.54
CA VAL A 365 -9.32 -34.14 31.85
C VAL A 365 -7.89 -33.97 32.37
N ALA A 366 -7.04 -35.00 32.26
CA ALA A 366 -5.65 -34.93 32.68
C ALA A 366 -4.81 -33.94 31.84
N VAL A 367 -5.05 -33.86 30.53
CA VAL A 367 -4.39 -32.90 29.64
C VAL A 367 -4.86 -31.46 29.96
N ALA A 368 -6.16 -31.25 30.10
CA ALA A 368 -6.72 -29.95 30.46
C ALA A 368 -6.17 -29.45 31.81
N GLY A 369 -6.09 -30.33 32.82
CA GLY A 369 -5.50 -30.00 34.12
C GLY A 369 -4.05 -29.53 34.03
N ARG A 370 -3.23 -30.19 33.19
CA ARG A 370 -1.83 -29.79 32.94
C ARG A 370 -1.73 -28.43 32.26
N LEU A 371 -2.54 -28.19 31.22
CA LEU A 371 -2.58 -26.90 30.53
C LEU A 371 -3.04 -25.77 31.45
N ASN A 372 -4.11 -25.98 32.22
CA ASN A 372 -4.62 -24.99 33.16
C ASN A 372 -3.59 -24.63 34.22
N ASN A 373 -2.86 -25.61 34.76
CA ASN A 373 -1.79 -25.36 35.72
C ASN A 373 -0.61 -24.59 35.10
N ALA A 374 -0.31 -24.82 33.82
CA ALA A 374 0.70 -24.04 33.10
C ALA A 374 0.25 -22.59 32.87
N PHE A 375 -0.97 -22.39 32.36
CA PHE A 375 -1.51 -21.06 32.07
C PHE A 375 -1.69 -20.21 33.33
N ARG A 376 -2.05 -20.83 34.47
CA ARG A 376 -2.17 -20.12 35.76
C ARG A 376 -0.87 -19.42 36.18
N ARG A 377 0.30 -19.94 35.77
CA ARG A 377 1.61 -19.35 36.09
C ARG A 377 1.89 -18.05 35.34
N LEU A 378 1.14 -17.74 34.28
CA LEU A 378 1.32 -16.51 33.50
C LEU A 378 0.78 -15.26 34.22
N GLY A 379 -0.17 -15.42 35.15
CA GLY A 379 -0.83 -14.31 35.81
C GLY A 379 -1.79 -13.54 34.89
N SER A 380 -1.94 -12.24 35.11
CA SER A 380 -2.78 -11.34 34.32
C SER A 380 -2.01 -10.65 33.18
N GLY A 381 -2.73 -10.16 32.16
CA GLY A 381 -2.13 -9.37 31.07
C GLY A 381 -1.66 -10.19 29.86
N TRP A 382 -1.98 -11.49 29.83
CA TRP A 382 -1.65 -12.39 28.72
C TRP A 382 -2.90 -12.75 27.92
N ALA A 383 -2.77 -12.76 26.59
CA ALA A 383 -3.70 -13.42 25.69
C ALA A 383 -3.01 -14.67 25.12
N ILE A 384 -3.72 -15.79 25.09
CA ILE A 384 -3.22 -17.05 24.53
C ILE A 384 -4.03 -17.37 23.27
N PHE A 385 -3.33 -17.60 22.17
CA PHE A 385 -3.91 -18.05 20.93
C PHE A 385 -3.36 -19.44 20.60
N VAL A 386 -4.24 -20.35 20.16
CA VAL A 386 -3.88 -21.75 19.88
C VAL A 386 -4.28 -22.08 18.44
N GLU A 387 -3.33 -22.63 17.68
CA GLU A 387 -3.59 -23.22 16.36
C GLU A 387 -3.31 -24.72 16.44
N ALA A 388 -4.33 -25.55 16.21
CA ALA A 388 -4.17 -26.99 16.10
C ALA A 388 -4.03 -27.38 14.62
N GLN A 389 -2.88 -27.94 14.25
CA GLN A 389 -2.64 -28.42 12.88
C GLN A 389 -2.54 -29.95 12.88
N ARG A 390 -3.30 -30.60 12.01
CA ARG A 390 -3.22 -32.05 11.79
C ARG A 390 -2.32 -32.31 10.58
N HIS A 391 -1.32 -33.16 10.78
CA HIS A 391 -0.45 -33.63 9.71
C HIS A 391 -0.70 -35.13 9.49
N ALA A 392 -0.66 -35.58 8.24
CA ALA A 392 -0.64 -37.01 7.96
C ALA A 392 0.61 -37.64 8.62
N ALA A 393 0.46 -38.87 9.13
CA ALA A 393 1.62 -39.63 9.57
C ALA A 393 2.54 -39.82 8.36
N GLY A 394 3.77 -39.28 8.46
CA GLY A 394 4.80 -39.38 7.43
C GLY A 394 5.45 -40.76 7.38
#